data_AF-A0A1I0WLP1-F1
#
_entry.id   AF-A0A1I0WLP1-F1
#
_cell.length_a   1.000
_cell.length_b   1.000
_cell.length_c   1.000
_cell.angle_alpha   90.00
_cell.angle_beta   90.00
_cell.angle_gamma   90.00
#
_symmetry.space_group_name_H-M   'P 1'
#
loop_
_entity.id
_entity.type
_entity.pdbx_description
1 polymer ?
#
loop_
_entity_poly.entity_id
_entity_poly.type
_entity_poly.pdbx_seq_one_letter_code
_entity_poly.pdbx_strand_id
1 'polypeptide(L)' 'MTQSRELADEYLRLGGQRKAKVDDNIVNVRQWDDEPAEAERFWSENIAPLDDRSRREVELLLPSINAL' A
#
# COMPACT_ATOMS: atom_id res chain seq x y z
N MET A 1 -3.80 13.92 -12.11
CA MET A 1 -3.19 13.12 -11.04
C MET A 1 -3.59 11.67 -11.30
N THR A 2 -2.73 10.68 -11.07
CA THR A 2 -3.07 9.27 -11.30
C THR A 2 -3.83 8.73 -10.08
N GLN A 3 -4.95 8.03 -10.31
CA GLN A 3 -5.84 7.48 -9.27
C GLN A 3 -5.07 6.67 -8.20
N SER A 4 -4.02 5.96 -8.61
CA SER A 4 -3.14 5.17 -7.75
C SER A 4 -2.42 6.02 -6.68
N ARG A 5 -2.14 7.30 -6.97
CA ARG A 5 -1.49 8.22 -6.02
C ARG A 5 -2.45 8.78 -4.99
N GLU A 6 -3.68 9.08 -5.39
CA GLU A 6 -4.71 9.53 -4.45
C GLU A 6 -5.04 8.43 -3.44
N LEU A 7 -5.11 7.18 -3.89
CA LEU A 7 -5.31 6.02 -3.02
C LEU A 7 -4.16 5.81 -2.03
N ALA A 8 -2.91 5.94 -2.49
CA ALA A 8 -1.75 5.81 -1.63
C ALA A 8 -1.68 6.94 -0.58
N ASP A 9 -1.90 8.18 -1.00
CA ASP A 9 -1.85 9.34 -0.11
C ASP A 9 -2.95 9.27 0.96
N GLU A 10 -4.17 8.85 0.60
CA GLU A 10 -5.28 8.68 1.55
C GLU A 10 -5.03 7.54 2.52
N TYR A 11 -4.57 6.39 2.02
CA TYR A 11 -4.20 5.25 2.87
C TYR A 11 -3.11 5.61 3.90
N LEU A 12 -2.08 6.38 3.49
CA LEU A 12 -1.04 6.86 4.39
C LEU A 12 -1.56 7.91 5.38
N ARG A 13 -2.48 8.79 4.95
CA ARG A 13 -3.16 9.77 5.82
C ARG A 13 -3.95 9.09 6.94
N LEU A 14 -4.57 7.94 6.66
CA LEU A 14 -5.29 7.13 7.65
C LEU A 14 -4.37 6.36 8.61
N GLY A 15 -3.05 6.49 8.46
CA GLY A 15 -2.06 5.81 9.30
C GLY A 15 -1.70 4.40 8.81
N GLY A 16 -1.94 4.11 7.53
CA GLY A 16 -1.57 2.84 6.91
C GLY A 16 -0.08 2.53 7.06
N GLN A 17 0.22 1.35 7.60
CA GLN A 17 1.60 0.94 7.93
C GLN A 17 2.17 -0.14 7.01
N ARG A 18 1.37 -0.63 6.04
CA ARG A 18 1.87 -1.56 5.01
C ARG A 18 3.00 -0.91 4.24
N LYS A 19 4.09 -1.66 4.10
CA LYS A 19 5.27 -1.25 3.35
C LYS A 19 5.45 -2.14 2.15
N ALA A 20 5.83 -1.54 1.03
CA ALA A 20 6.18 -2.31 -0.16
C ALA A 20 7.51 -3.04 0.09
N LYS A 21 7.45 -4.37 0.08
CA LYS A 21 8.66 -5.18 -0.05
C LYS A 21 8.85 -5.48 -1.54
N VAL A 22 9.75 -4.73 -2.16
CA VAL A 22 10.27 -5.04 -3.49
C VAL A 22 11.45 -5.98 -3.29
N ASP A 23 11.21 -7.29 -3.39
CA ASP A 23 12.27 -8.29 -3.47
C ASP A 23 12.45 -8.67 -4.95
N ASP A 24 13.67 -8.99 -5.37
CA ASP A 24 14.10 -9.10 -6.79
C ASP A 24 13.30 -10.12 -7.65
N ASN A 25 12.33 -10.85 -7.09
CA ASN A 25 11.41 -11.70 -7.85
C ASN A 25 9.99 -11.85 -7.26
N ILE A 26 9.65 -11.21 -6.13
CA ILE A 26 8.33 -11.34 -5.49
C ILE A 26 7.98 -10.03 -4.76
N VAL A 27 6.93 -9.34 -5.19
CA VAL A 27 6.33 -8.26 -4.40
C VAL A 27 5.39 -8.90 -3.38
N ASN A 28 5.69 -8.74 -2.09
CA ASN A 28 4.84 -9.24 -1.00
C ASN A 28 4.54 -8.08 -0.05
N VAL A 29 3.27 -7.71 0.09
CA VAL A 29 2.83 -6.71 1.08
C VAL A 29 2.65 -7.42 2.42
N ARG A 30 3.60 -7.22 3.35
CA ARG A 30 3.42 -7.61 4.75
C ARG A 30 2.93 -6.39 5.55
N GLN A 31 1.90 -6.60 6.36
CA GLN A 31 1.51 -5.69 7.43
C GLN A 31 2.51 -5.91 8.57
N TRP A 32 3.34 -4.92 8.88
CA TRP A 32 4.45 -5.07 9.84
C TRP A 32 4.09 -4.59 11.26
N ASP A 33 3.05 -3.76 11.38
CA ASP A 33 2.56 -3.16 12.62
C ASP A 33 1.03 -3.11 12.59
N ASP A 34 0.39 -3.06 13.77
CA ASP A 34 -1.05 -2.79 13.89
C ASP A 34 -1.33 -1.41 13.25
N GLU A 35 -1.99 -1.42 12.08
CA GLU A 35 -2.49 -0.20 11.46
C GLU A 35 -3.85 0.17 12.04
N PRO A 36 -4.23 1.45 12.04
CA PRO A 36 -5.57 1.86 12.46
C PRO A 36 -6.64 1.10 11.65
N ALA A 37 -7.72 0.68 12.29
CA ALA A 37 -8.82 -0.04 11.64
C ALA A 37 -9.40 0.71 10.42
N GLU A 38 -9.30 2.05 10.41
CA GLU A 38 -9.70 2.88 9.28
C GLU A 38 -8.79 2.69 8.06
N ALA A 39 -7.47 2.58 8.25
CA ALA A 39 -6.51 2.30 7.18
C ALA A 39 -6.67 0.88 6.65
N GLU A 40 -6.86 -0.11 7.54
CA GLU A 40 -7.13 -1.49 7.15
C GLU A 40 -8.41 -1.60 6.31
N ARG A 41 -9.50 -0.98 6.78
CA ARG A 41 -10.78 -0.96 6.06
C ARG A 41 -10.64 -0.27 4.70
N PHE A 42 -9.99 0.89 4.67
CA PHE A 42 -9.77 1.63 3.43
C PHE A 42 -8.99 0.77 2.42
N TRP A 43 -7.94 0.08 2.87
CA TRP A 43 -7.20 -0.85 2.03
C TRP A 43 -8.10 -1.96 1.48
N SER A 44 -8.86 -2.63 2.35
CA SER A 44 -9.72 -3.76 1.96
C SER A 44 -10.81 -3.36 0.96
N GLU A 45 -11.33 -2.14 1.05
CA GLU A 45 -12.43 -1.67 0.22
C GLU A 45 -11.98 -1.03 -1.10
N ASN A 46 -10.81 -0.35 -1.11
CA ASN A 46 -10.40 0.49 -2.23
C ASN A 46 -9.13 0.02 -2.95
N ILE A 47 -8.22 -0.67 -2.26
CA ILE A 47 -6.90 -1.05 -2.79
C ILE A 47 -6.81 -2.55 -3.06
N ALA A 48 -7.27 -3.40 -2.13
CA ALA A 48 -7.29 -4.85 -2.29
C ALA A 48 -8.07 -5.38 -3.51
N PRO A 49 -9.24 -4.83 -3.88
CA PRO A 49 -10.02 -5.33 -5.02
C PRO A 49 -9.52 -4.81 -6.38
N LEU A 50 -8.50 -3.96 -6.42
CA LEU A 50 -7.89 -3.51 -7.68
C LEU A 50 -7.21 -4.68 -8.40
N ASP A 51 -7.14 -4.60 -9.72
CA ASP A 51 -6.34 -5.52 -10.52
C ASP A 51 -4.85 -5.40 -10.17
N ASP A 52 -4.08 -6.44 -10.48
CA ASP A 52 -2.68 -6.55 -10.09
C ASP A 52 -1.82 -5.37 -10.57
N ARG A 53 -2.15 -4.77 -11.73
CA ARG A 53 -1.40 -3.62 -12.24
C ARG A 53 -1.68 -2.38 -11.42
N SER A 54 -2.95 -2.04 -11.22
CA SER A 54 -3.34 -0.87 -10.43
C SER A 54 -2.96 -1.00 -8.96
N ARG A 55 -3.11 -2.18 -8.37
CA ARG A 55 -2.67 -2.43 -6.99
C ARG A 55 -1.16 -2.25 -6.85
N ARG A 56 -0.37 -2.76 -7.81
CA ARG A 56 1.09 -2.59 -7.82
C ARG A 56 1.51 -1.12 -7.93
N GLU A 57 0.79 -0.30 -8.69
CA GLU A 57 1.05 1.14 -8.75
C GLU A 57 0.83 1.82 -7.39
N VAL A 58 -0.21 1.44 -6.65
CA VAL A 58 -0.45 1.94 -5.28
C VAL A 58 0.66 1.47 -4.34
N GLU A 59 1.01 0.18 -4.38
CA GLU A 59 2.07 -0.40 -3.56
C GLU A 59 3.43 0.29 -3.79
N LEU A 60 3.79 0.60 -5.04
CA LEU A 60 5.04 1.31 -5.38
C LEU A 60 5.12 2.73 -4.82
N LEU A 61 4.00 3.32 -4.43
CA LEU A 61 3.92 4.66 -3.84
C LEU A 61 3.98 4.63 -2.31
N LEU A 62 3.91 3.45 -1.69
CA LEU A 62 4.07 3.29 -0.24
C LEU A 62 5.54 3.37 0.17
N PRO A 63 5.84 3.71 1.44
CA PRO A 63 7.18 3.60 1.99
C PRO A 63 7.74 2.19 1.81
N SER A 64 8.95 2.08 1.25
CA SER A 64 9.67 0.80 1.12
C SER A 64 10.59 0.55 2.32
N ILE A 65 10.86 -0.72 2.62
CA ILE A 65 11.71 -1.14 3.76
C ILE A 65 13.22 -1.08 3.44
N ASN A 66 13.60 -0.79 2.19
CA ASN A 66 15.01 -0.61 1.88
C ASN A 66 15.48 0.75 2.41
N ALA A 67 15.90 0.74 3.68
CA ALA A 67 16.88 1.69 4.18
C ALA A 67 18.13 1.57 3.29
N LEU A 68 18.53 2.69 2.71
CA LEU A 68 19.91 2.89 2.25
C LEU A 68 20.89 2.62 3.40
#